data_AF-A0A4Y2SV21-F1
#
_entry.id   AF-A0A4Y2SV21-F1
#
_cell.length_a   1.000
_cell.length_b   1.000
_cell.length_c   1.000
_cell.angle_alpha   90.00
_cell.angle_beta   90.00
_cell.angle_gamma   90.00
#
_symmetry.space_group_name_H-M   'P 1'
#
loop_
_entity.id
_entity.type
_entity.pdbx_description
1 polymer ?
#
loop_
_entity_poly.entity_id
_entity_poly.type
_entity_poly.pdbx_seq_one_letter_code
_entity_poly.pdbx_strand_id
1 'polypeptide(L)'
;KLLQKIKKLQSCPGSTEFKLLILCLKSQSLLNVKHYNLKIKEVKEELEGVNDFLKHQCSAAMNSNQSRVGNLGVVPPHSPIPSPASSVNSQSSNYNSSSVPVPQSILDMICRQHTHLINLHKGHDLWEQADMYMTRSNLREFFKEVADQSEPLTLHSSITELVKYIQKGISLVKKSLR
;
A
#
# COMPACT_ATOMS: atom_id res chain seq x y z
N LYS A 1 14.67 -8.37 17.52
CA LYS A 1 14.59 -9.81 17.90
C LYS A 1 13.90 -10.68 16.84
N LEU A 2 12.68 -10.38 16.36
CA LEU A 2 12.01 -11.16 15.30
C LEU A 2 12.74 -11.12 13.94
N LEU A 3 13.20 -9.94 13.50
CA LEU A 3 14.00 -9.79 12.28
C LEU A 3 15.30 -10.60 12.29
N GLN A 4 15.98 -10.69 13.43
CA GLN A 4 17.16 -11.56 13.60
C GLN A 4 16.79 -13.03 13.52
N LYS A 5 15.62 -13.43 14.07
CA LYS A 5 15.10 -14.79 13.94
C LYS A 5 14.82 -15.13 12.47
N ILE A 6 14.18 -14.23 11.72
CA ILE A 6 13.92 -14.41 10.28
C ILE A 6 15.23 -14.51 9.49
N LYS A 7 16.20 -13.62 9.75
CA LYS A 7 17.53 -13.69 9.13
C LYS A 7 18.26 -14.99 9.45
N LYS A 8 18.11 -15.53 10.66
CA LYS A 8 18.66 -16.83 11.07
C LYS A 8 17.93 -18.01 10.41
N LEU A 9 16.63 -17.92 10.18
CA LEU A 9 15.89 -18.92 9.42
C LEU A 9 16.37 -18.94 7.95
N GLN A 10 16.74 -17.78 7.40
CA GLN A 10 17.24 -17.64 6.03
C GLN A 10 18.71 -18.08 5.85
N SER A 11 19.47 -18.33 6.92
CA SER A 11 20.92 -18.56 6.84
C SER A 11 21.33 -20.01 6.54
N CYS A 12 20.40 -20.97 6.55
CA CYS A 12 20.66 -22.37 6.19
C CYS A 12 19.65 -22.87 5.16
N PRO A 13 19.88 -22.59 3.86
CA PRO A 13 19.01 -23.05 2.77
C PRO A 13 18.82 -24.57 2.83
N GLY A 14 17.57 -25.04 2.80
CA GLY A 14 17.25 -26.47 2.79
C GLY A 14 16.98 -27.10 4.17
N SER A 15 17.22 -26.39 5.27
CA SER A 15 16.95 -26.91 6.62
C SER A 15 15.45 -27.05 6.89
N THR A 16 15.10 -27.84 7.92
CA THR A 16 13.73 -27.96 8.45
C THR A 16 13.13 -26.60 8.77
N GLU A 17 13.91 -25.72 9.39
CA GLU A 17 13.52 -24.34 9.70
C GLU A 17 13.22 -23.52 8.44
N PHE A 18 13.99 -23.73 7.37
CA PHE A 18 13.76 -23.06 6.09
C PHE A 18 12.48 -23.56 5.40
N LYS A 19 12.18 -24.86 5.47
CA LYS A 19 10.90 -25.42 4.99
C LYS A 19 9.72 -24.82 5.75
N LEU A 20 9.83 -24.69 7.08
CA LEU A 20 8.82 -24.03 7.91
C LEU A 20 8.67 -22.54 7.56
N LEU A 21 9.78 -21.84 7.29
CA LEU A 21 9.75 -20.45 6.84
C LEU A 21 8.94 -20.30 5.55
N ILE A 22 9.18 -21.16 4.56
CA ILE A 22 8.43 -21.13 3.29
C ILE A 22 6.92 -21.37 3.53
N LEU A 23 6.56 -22.34 4.37
CA LEU A 23 5.16 -22.58 4.76
C LEU A 23 4.53 -21.34 5.43
N CYS A 24 5.27 -20.66 6.32
CA CYS A 24 4.86 -19.41 6.93
C CYS A 24 4.71 -18.26 5.91
N LEU A 25 5.59 -18.17 4.91
CA LEU A 25 5.51 -17.15 3.86
C LEU A 25 4.27 -17.36 2.99
N LYS A 26 4.01 -18.60 2.55
CA LYS A 26 2.79 -18.97 1.81
C LYS A 26 1.53 -18.68 2.62
N SER A 27 1.55 -18.97 3.92
CA SER A 27 0.43 -18.66 4.82
C SER A 27 0.17 -17.16 4.93
N GLN A 28 1.21 -16.37 5.21
CA GLN A 28 1.07 -14.91 5.33
C GLN A 28 0.65 -14.29 4.01
N SER A 29 1.17 -14.77 2.88
CA SER A 29 0.80 -14.31 1.55
C SER A 29 -0.71 -14.47 1.31
N LEU A 30 -1.25 -15.69 1.45
CA LEU A 30 -2.68 -15.93 1.23
C LEU A 30 -3.54 -15.15 2.21
N LEU A 31 -3.17 -15.08 3.49
CA LEU A 31 -3.94 -14.33 4.47
C LEU A 31 -4.06 -12.84 4.10
N ASN A 32 -2.98 -12.24 3.61
CA ASN A 32 -3.00 -10.86 3.14
C ASN A 32 -3.91 -10.68 1.92
N VAL A 33 -3.81 -11.55 0.91
CA VAL A 33 -4.67 -11.48 -0.29
C VAL A 33 -6.14 -11.72 0.06
N LYS A 34 -6.44 -12.70 0.93
CA LYS A 34 -7.82 -12.96 1.38
C LYS A 34 -8.38 -11.80 2.20
N HIS A 35 -7.56 -11.20 3.06
CA HIS A 35 -7.97 -10.02 3.80
C HIS A 35 -8.31 -8.87 2.85
N TYR A 36 -7.49 -8.61 1.83
CA TYR A 36 -7.80 -7.62 0.80
C TYR A 36 -9.10 -7.96 0.06
N ASN A 37 -9.30 -9.22 -0.36
CA ASN A 37 -10.48 -9.64 -1.09
C ASN A 37 -11.79 -9.45 -0.30
N LEU A 38 -11.76 -9.63 1.03
CA LEU A 38 -12.91 -9.33 1.89
C LEU A 38 -13.24 -7.84 1.95
N LYS A 39 -12.26 -6.98 1.65
CA LYS A 39 -12.34 -5.52 1.72
C LYS A 39 -12.42 -4.86 0.35
N ILE A 40 -12.45 -5.63 -0.74
CA ILE A 40 -12.41 -5.10 -2.10
C ILE A 40 -13.60 -4.18 -2.42
N LYS A 41 -14.76 -4.42 -1.80
CA LYS A 41 -15.93 -3.55 -1.96
C LYS A 41 -15.70 -2.20 -1.28
N GLU A 42 -15.30 -2.21 -0.01
CA GLU A 42 -14.98 -1.00 0.76
C GLU A 42 -13.88 -0.17 0.06
N VAL A 43 -12.82 -0.83 -0.42
CA VAL A 43 -11.72 -0.18 -1.15
C VAL A 43 -12.18 0.52 -2.44
N LYS A 44 -13.17 -0.05 -3.14
CA LYS A 44 -13.73 0.55 -4.36
C LYS A 44 -14.60 1.78 -4.06
N GLU A 45 -15.42 1.69 -3.01
CA GLU A 45 -16.22 2.83 -2.53
C GLU A 45 -15.31 3.98 -2.04
N GLU A 46 -14.22 3.65 -1.33
CA GLU A 46 -13.20 4.61 -0.91
C GLU A 46 -12.51 5.27 -2.11
N LEU A 47 -12.15 4.47 -3.13
CA LEU A 47 -11.53 5.00 -4.36
C LEU A 47 -12.45 5.97 -5.09
N GLU A 48 -13.73 5.64 -5.20
CA GLU A 48 -14.71 6.47 -5.89
C GLU A 48 -14.86 7.84 -5.22
N GLY A 49 -15.09 7.87 -3.90
CA GLY A 49 -15.24 9.14 -3.19
C GLY A 49 -13.96 9.99 -3.16
N VAL A 50 -12.78 9.37 -3.11
CA VAL A 50 -11.50 10.11 -3.25
C VAL A 50 -11.37 10.71 -4.65
N ASN A 51 -11.70 9.95 -5.69
CA ASN A 51 -11.62 10.40 -7.07
C ASN A 51 -12.60 11.55 -7.35
N ASP A 52 -13.81 11.47 -6.82
CA ASP A 52 -14.81 12.52 -6.97
C ASP A 52 -14.38 13.82 -6.26
N PHE A 53 -13.81 13.71 -5.05
CA PHE A 53 -13.20 14.86 -4.38
C PHE A 53 -12.10 15.50 -5.24
N LEU A 54 -11.20 14.70 -5.81
CA LEU A 54 -10.11 15.20 -6.65
C LEU A 54 -10.62 15.93 -7.91
N LYS A 55 -11.65 15.39 -8.57
CA LYS A 55 -12.31 16.04 -9.73
C LYS A 55 -12.90 17.39 -9.35
N HIS A 56 -13.57 17.48 -8.21
CA HIS A 56 -14.14 18.75 -7.72
C HIS A 56 -13.05 19.80 -7.45
N GLN A 57 -11.92 19.40 -6.85
CA GLN A 57 -10.81 20.32 -6.59
C GLN A 57 -10.12 20.79 -7.87
N CYS A 58 -9.90 19.90 -8.86
CA CYS A 58 -9.37 20.31 -10.16
C CYS A 58 -10.30 21.28 -10.90
N SER A 59 -11.61 21.04 -10.85
CA SER A 59 -12.60 21.92 -11.49
C SER A 59 -12.68 23.29 -10.81
N ALA A 60 -12.61 23.34 -9.47
CA ALA A 60 -12.60 24.59 -8.70
C ALA A 60 -11.33 25.42 -8.97
N ALA A 61 -10.16 24.79 -9.11
CA ALA A 61 -8.90 25.47 -9.40
C ALA A 61 -8.90 26.16 -10.78
N MET A 62 -9.55 25.56 -11.79
CA MET A 62 -9.64 26.14 -13.13
C MET A 62 -10.57 27.35 -13.20
N ASN A 63 -11.68 27.35 -12.44
CA ASN A 63 -12.63 28.46 -12.40
C ASN A 63 -12.12 29.68 -11.62
N SER A 64 -11.23 29.49 -10.62
CA SER A 64 -10.65 30.58 -9.84
C SER A 64 -9.64 31.44 -10.64
N ASN A 65 -9.17 30.95 -11.79
CA ASN A 65 -8.23 31.66 -12.65
C ASN A 65 -8.91 32.57 -13.71
N GLN A 66 -10.25 32.61 -13.78
CA GLN A 66 -10.99 33.40 -14.78
C GLN A 66 -11.42 34.82 -14.33
N SER A 67 -11.09 35.27 -13.12
CA SER A 67 -11.57 36.56 -12.58
C SER A 67 -10.49 37.64 -12.39
N ARG A 68 -9.41 37.64 -13.21
CA ARG A 68 -8.36 38.69 -13.16
C ARG A 68 -8.02 39.35 -14.50
N VAL A 69 -8.95 39.40 -15.46
CA VAL A 69 -8.79 40.23 -16.67
C VAL A 69 -10.02 41.12 -16.83
N GLY A 70 -9.98 42.31 -16.25
CA GLY A 70 -11.06 43.29 -16.42
C GLY A 70 -11.02 44.47 -15.47
N ASN A 71 -9.96 45.28 -15.52
CA ASN A 71 -10.02 46.75 -15.44
C ASN A 71 -8.59 47.34 -15.41
N LEU A 72 -8.02 47.55 -16.59
CA LEU A 72 -6.88 48.45 -16.76
C LEU A 72 -7.40 49.75 -17.38
N GLY A 73 -7.38 50.82 -16.57
CA GLY A 73 -7.06 52.16 -17.06
C GLY A 73 -8.21 53.11 -17.35
N VAL A 74 -8.71 53.80 -16.32
CA VAL A 74 -9.01 55.25 -16.41
C VAL A 74 -8.63 55.89 -15.07
N VAL A 75 -7.60 56.74 -15.05
CA VAL A 75 -7.29 57.65 -13.93
C VAL A 75 -7.00 59.03 -14.53
N PRO A 76 -7.68 60.13 -14.12
CA PRO A 76 -7.30 61.47 -14.52
C PRO A 76 -6.21 62.08 -13.60
N PRO A 77 -5.47 63.10 -14.07
CA PRO A 77 -4.23 63.58 -13.47
C PRO A 77 -4.44 64.74 -12.47
N HIS A 78 -3.39 65.02 -11.69
CA HIS A 78 -3.14 66.20 -10.82
C HIS A 78 -3.35 66.03 -9.30
N SER A 79 -2.27 65.70 -8.57
CA SER A 79 -1.43 66.67 -7.82
C SER A 79 -0.81 66.07 -6.54
N PRO A 80 0.39 66.53 -6.09
CA PRO A 80 1.23 65.84 -5.12
C PRO A 80 1.17 66.46 -3.71
N ILE A 81 1.18 65.62 -2.67
CA ILE A 81 1.54 66.03 -1.29
C ILE A 81 2.38 64.90 -0.66
N PRO A 82 3.58 65.19 -0.12
CA PRO A 82 4.42 64.20 0.53
C PRO A 82 4.25 64.17 2.06
N SER A 83 4.81 63.12 2.66
CA SER A 83 5.33 62.99 4.04
C SER A 83 4.47 62.17 5.03
N PRO A 84 5.04 61.68 6.15
CA PRO A 84 5.39 60.26 6.30
C PRO A 84 4.88 59.68 7.63
N ALA A 85 4.31 58.47 7.63
CA ALA A 85 4.07 57.79 8.90
C ALA A 85 3.94 56.28 8.70
N SER A 86 4.95 55.59 9.23
CA SER A 86 4.76 54.48 10.16
C SER A 86 4.21 53.16 9.64
N SER A 87 4.96 52.14 10.04
CA SER A 87 4.53 50.79 10.38
C SER A 87 4.16 49.85 9.25
N VAL A 88 5.18 49.06 8.87
CA VAL A 88 5.08 47.60 8.69
C VAL A 88 3.73 47.09 8.22
N ASN A 89 3.42 47.36 6.95
CA ASN A 89 2.58 46.43 6.20
C ASN A 89 3.44 45.17 6.03
N SER A 90 3.24 44.19 6.91
CA SER A 90 3.72 42.83 6.71
C SER A 90 3.07 42.32 5.44
N GLN A 91 3.74 42.57 4.33
CA GLN A 91 3.51 41.96 3.06
C GLN A 91 3.72 40.47 3.32
N SER A 92 2.65 39.76 3.68
CA SER A 92 2.66 38.30 3.72
C SER A 92 3.07 37.91 2.32
N SER A 93 4.29 37.43 2.23
CA SER A 93 4.85 36.87 1.03
C SER A 93 3.79 35.92 0.48
N ASN A 94 3.29 36.24 -0.73
CA ASN A 94 2.59 35.30 -1.59
C ASN A 94 3.60 34.19 -1.93
N TYR A 95 3.93 33.35 -0.95
CA TYR A 95 4.27 31.99 -1.24
C TYR A 95 2.98 31.42 -1.79
N ASN A 96 2.96 31.19 -3.10
CA ASN A 96 1.99 30.32 -3.74
C ASN A 96 2.17 28.91 -3.14
N SER A 97 1.75 28.75 -1.88
CA SER A 97 1.52 27.45 -1.27
C SER A 97 0.31 26.91 -2.00
N SER A 98 0.56 26.11 -3.03
CA SER A 98 -0.45 25.29 -3.69
C SER A 98 -0.92 24.17 -2.75
N SER A 99 -1.28 24.53 -1.51
CA SER A 99 -1.84 23.61 -0.53
C SER A 99 -3.35 23.52 -0.77
N VAL A 100 -3.81 22.35 -1.18
CA VAL A 100 -5.23 22.06 -1.28
C VAL A 100 -5.71 21.56 0.09
N PRO A 101 -6.69 22.22 0.73
CA PRO A 101 -7.26 21.71 1.97
C PRO A 101 -8.01 20.41 1.66
N VAL A 102 -7.68 19.34 2.40
CA VAL A 102 -8.30 18.02 2.27
C VAL A 102 -9.18 17.77 3.51
N PRO A 103 -10.49 17.48 3.35
CA PRO A 103 -11.34 17.10 4.47
C PRO A 103 -10.82 15.85 5.17
N GLN A 104 -10.95 15.80 6.51
CA GLN A 104 -10.46 14.67 7.31
C GLN A 104 -11.08 13.33 6.86
N SER A 105 -12.35 13.32 6.46
CA SER A 105 -13.02 12.13 5.95
C SER A 105 -12.34 11.55 4.70
N ILE A 106 -11.89 12.40 3.78
CA ILE A 106 -11.16 11.99 2.57
C ILE A 106 -9.78 11.47 2.95
N LEU A 107 -9.08 12.14 3.87
CA LEU A 107 -7.79 11.67 4.37
C LEU A 107 -7.91 10.28 5.01
N ASP A 108 -8.94 10.04 5.80
CA ASP A 108 -9.18 8.75 6.43
C ASP A 108 -9.49 7.66 5.39
N MET A 109 -10.26 7.98 4.34
CA MET A 109 -10.50 7.07 3.21
C MET A 109 -9.19 6.69 2.50
N ILE A 110 -8.32 7.68 2.22
CA ILE A 110 -7.02 7.44 1.61
C ILE A 110 -6.16 6.53 2.51
N CYS A 111 -6.11 6.79 3.81
CA CYS A 111 -5.32 6.00 4.75
C CYS A 111 -5.82 4.53 4.84
N ARG A 112 -7.14 4.31 4.89
CA ARG A 112 -7.72 2.96 4.91
C ARG A 112 -7.46 2.22 3.60
N GLN A 113 -7.73 2.87 2.48
CA GLN A 113 -7.44 2.33 1.16
C GLN A 113 -5.96 1.94 1.01
N HIS A 114 -5.06 2.84 1.41
CA HIS A 114 -3.62 2.62 1.37
C HIS A 114 -3.20 1.39 2.19
N THR A 115 -3.78 1.21 3.37
CA THR A 115 -3.53 0.04 4.23
C THR A 115 -3.94 -1.26 3.53
N HIS A 116 -5.10 -1.30 2.88
CA HIS A 116 -5.56 -2.47 2.14
C HIS A 116 -4.66 -2.78 0.94
N LEU A 117 -4.23 -1.75 0.21
CA LEU A 117 -3.31 -1.90 -0.93
C LEU A 117 -1.94 -2.38 -0.48
N ILE A 118 -1.38 -1.87 0.62
CA ILE A 118 -0.12 -2.37 1.19
C ILE A 118 -0.22 -3.86 1.50
N ASN A 119 -1.31 -4.29 2.13
CA ASN A 119 -1.50 -5.70 2.46
C ASN A 119 -1.54 -6.55 1.19
N LEU A 120 -2.24 -6.11 0.15
CA LEU A 120 -2.26 -6.82 -1.14
C LEU A 120 -0.85 -6.97 -1.72
N HIS A 121 -0.10 -5.87 -1.83
CA HIS A 121 1.27 -5.87 -2.36
C HIS A 121 2.17 -6.80 -1.54
N LYS A 122 2.13 -6.68 -0.21
CA LYS A 122 2.85 -7.57 0.71
C LYS A 122 2.47 -9.04 0.50
N GLY A 123 1.19 -9.32 0.22
CA GLY A 123 0.71 -10.65 -0.10
C GLY A 123 1.43 -11.24 -1.32
N HIS A 124 1.57 -10.46 -2.39
CA HIS A 124 2.29 -10.85 -3.61
C HIS A 124 3.80 -11.00 -3.38
N ASP A 125 4.44 -10.03 -2.73
CA ASP A 125 5.89 -10.08 -2.45
C ASP A 125 6.29 -11.33 -1.64
N LEU A 126 5.49 -11.67 -0.63
CA LEU A 126 5.71 -12.87 0.18
C LEU A 126 5.51 -14.15 -0.62
N TRP A 127 4.60 -14.16 -1.59
CA TRP A 127 4.37 -15.31 -2.47
C TRP A 127 5.58 -15.57 -3.36
N GLU A 128 6.05 -14.52 -4.04
CA GLU A 128 7.21 -14.58 -4.93
C GLU A 128 8.47 -14.94 -4.15
N GLN A 129 8.66 -14.36 -2.96
CA GLN A 129 9.76 -14.71 -2.08
C GLN A 129 9.73 -16.20 -1.69
N ALA A 130 8.55 -16.76 -1.41
CA ALA A 130 8.42 -18.18 -1.13
C ALA A 130 8.79 -19.05 -2.34
N ASP A 131 8.32 -18.71 -3.54
CA ASP A 131 8.64 -19.45 -4.78
C ASP A 131 10.13 -19.39 -5.12
N MET A 132 10.74 -18.23 -4.94
CA MET A 132 12.18 -18.05 -5.08
C MET A 132 12.95 -18.94 -4.10
N TYR A 133 12.53 -19.03 -2.84
CA TYR A 133 13.15 -19.88 -1.83
C TYR A 133 12.97 -21.38 -2.11
N MET A 134 11.83 -21.80 -2.65
CA MET A 134 11.64 -23.18 -3.09
C MET A 134 12.61 -23.55 -4.22
N THR A 135 12.81 -22.64 -5.16
CA THR A 135 13.65 -22.87 -6.36
C THR A 135 15.14 -22.83 -6.04
N ARG A 136 15.61 -21.85 -5.27
CA ARG A 136 17.05 -21.66 -4.98
C ARG A 136 17.62 -22.69 -4.00
N SER A 137 16.78 -23.29 -3.17
CA SER A 137 17.21 -24.21 -2.10
C SER A 137 17.04 -25.68 -2.43
N ASN A 138 16.76 -26.05 -3.69
CA ASN A 138 16.46 -27.42 -4.12
C ASN A 138 15.38 -28.10 -3.24
N LEU A 139 14.34 -27.34 -2.88
CA LEU A 139 13.21 -27.83 -2.07
C LEU A 139 11.98 -28.15 -2.93
N ARG A 140 12.12 -28.14 -4.25
CA ARG A 140 11.03 -28.35 -5.19
C ARG A 140 10.39 -29.72 -5.01
N GLU A 141 11.20 -30.75 -4.80
CA GLU A 141 10.74 -32.13 -4.61
C GLU A 141 9.92 -32.26 -3.33
N PHE A 142 10.38 -31.63 -2.24
CA PHE A 142 9.65 -31.60 -0.98
C PHE A 142 8.28 -30.92 -1.14
N PHE A 143 8.23 -29.73 -1.72
CA PHE A 143 6.95 -29.01 -1.89
C PHE A 143 6.05 -29.61 -2.97
N LYS A 144 6.63 -30.33 -3.94
CA LYS A 144 5.88 -31.19 -4.85
C LYS A 144 5.18 -32.31 -4.08
N GLU A 145 5.88 -33.01 -3.18
CA GLU A 145 5.25 -34.04 -2.34
C GLU A 145 4.13 -33.47 -1.44
N VAL A 146 4.29 -32.24 -0.94
CA VAL A 146 3.21 -31.55 -0.22
C VAL A 146 2.00 -31.33 -1.14
N ALA A 147 2.23 -30.81 -2.34
CA ALA A 147 1.18 -30.54 -3.33
C ALA A 147 0.46 -31.82 -3.77
N ASP A 148 1.19 -32.90 -4.02
CA ASP A 148 0.64 -34.21 -4.40
C ASP A 148 -0.30 -34.78 -3.31
N GLN A 149 -0.12 -34.41 -2.05
CA GLN A 149 -0.95 -34.84 -0.92
C GLN A 149 -2.07 -33.87 -0.51
N SER A 150 -2.11 -32.64 -1.04
CA SER A 150 -3.02 -31.58 -0.57
C SER A 150 -3.53 -30.61 -1.62
N GLU A 151 -3.30 -30.91 -2.91
CA GLU A 151 -3.43 -30.01 -4.06
C GLU A 151 -2.33 -28.92 -4.11
N PRO A 152 -1.89 -28.51 -5.30
CA PRO A 152 -1.00 -27.37 -5.47
C PRO A 152 -1.63 -26.07 -4.94
N LEU A 153 -0.92 -25.38 -4.05
CA LEU A 153 -1.39 -24.11 -3.52
C LEU A 153 -1.19 -22.98 -4.55
N THR A 154 -2.22 -22.17 -4.76
CA THR A 154 -2.17 -20.96 -5.58
C THR A 154 -2.54 -19.72 -4.75
N LEU A 155 -2.26 -18.52 -5.26
CA LEU A 155 -2.73 -17.27 -4.63
C LEU A 155 -4.25 -17.18 -4.51
N HIS A 156 -4.98 -17.94 -5.33
CA HIS A 156 -6.44 -17.96 -5.33
C HIS A 156 -7.02 -19.05 -4.43
N SER A 157 -6.22 -20.00 -3.95
CA SER A 157 -6.66 -21.07 -3.06
C SER A 157 -7.37 -20.53 -1.82
N SER A 158 -8.39 -21.26 -1.37
CA SER A 158 -9.16 -21.02 -0.16
C SER A 158 -8.30 -21.16 1.11
N ILE A 159 -8.80 -20.63 2.22
CA ILE A 159 -8.18 -20.84 3.54
C ILE A 159 -8.19 -22.32 3.92
N THR A 160 -9.20 -23.08 3.49
CA THR A 160 -9.28 -24.52 3.75
C THR A 160 -8.18 -25.29 3.03
N GLU A 161 -7.92 -24.98 1.76
CA GLU A 161 -6.80 -25.54 0.99
C GLU A 161 -5.46 -25.14 1.60
N LEU A 162 -5.31 -23.88 2.02
CA LEU A 162 -4.11 -23.43 2.75
C LEU A 162 -3.88 -24.28 4.01
N VAL A 163 -4.89 -24.44 4.87
CA VAL A 163 -4.75 -25.21 6.11
C VAL A 163 -4.34 -26.66 5.81
N LYS A 164 -4.98 -27.31 4.84
CA LYS A 164 -4.63 -28.67 4.41
C LYS A 164 -3.16 -28.74 3.94
N TYR A 165 -2.75 -27.81 3.08
CA TYR A 165 -1.39 -27.73 2.56
C TYR A 165 -0.35 -27.56 3.68
N ILE A 166 -0.61 -26.65 4.62
CA ILE A 166 0.28 -26.41 5.77
C ILE A 166 0.35 -27.62 6.70
N GLN A 167 -0.78 -28.28 6.97
CA GLN A 167 -0.82 -29.49 7.79
C GLN A 167 0.01 -30.62 7.17
N LYS A 168 -0.09 -30.83 5.85
CA LYS A 168 0.74 -31.81 5.14
C LYS A 168 2.21 -31.43 5.14
N GLY A 169 2.54 -30.17 4.87
CA GLY A 169 3.90 -29.64 4.97
C GLY A 169 4.53 -29.90 6.33
N ILE A 170 3.83 -29.58 7.43
CA ILE A 170 4.31 -29.83 8.79
C ILE A 170 4.48 -31.33 9.06
N SER A 171 3.55 -32.17 8.58
CA SER A 171 3.64 -33.63 8.74
C SER A 171 4.90 -34.20 8.08
N LEU A 172 5.19 -33.78 6.84
CA LEU A 172 6.39 -34.20 6.12
C LEU A 172 7.67 -33.66 6.74
N VAL A 173 7.68 -32.41 7.20
CA VAL A 173 8.80 -31.84 7.97
C VAL A 173 9.09 -32.71 9.21
N LYS A 174 8.06 -33.08 9.98
CA LYS A 174 8.20 -33.95 11.16
C LYS A 174 8.74 -35.33 10.79
N LYS A 175 8.32 -35.89 9.67
CA LYS A 175 8.81 -37.19 9.17
C LYS A 175 10.31 -37.11 8.83
N SER A 176 10.77 -36.02 8.24
CA SER A 176 12.19 -35.83 7.88
C SER A 176 13.15 -35.58 9.07
N LEU A 177 12.61 -35.41 10.29
CA LEU A 177 13.39 -35.24 11.51
C LEU A 177 13.60 -36.55 12.29
N ARG A 178 12.93 -37.63 11.90
CA ARG A 178 13.08 -38.98 12.48
C ARG A 178 14.05 -39.78 11.65
#